data_AF-N8WGX1-F1
#
_entry.id   AF-N8WGX1-F1
#
_cell.length_a   1.000
_cell.length_b   1.000
_cell.length_c   1.000
_cell.angle_alpha   90.00
_cell.angle_beta   90.00
_cell.angle_gamma   90.00
#
_symmetry.space_group_name_H-M   'P 1'
#
loop_
_entity.id
_entity.type
_entity.pdbx_description
1 polymer ?
#
loop_
_entity_poly.entity_id
_entity_poly.type
_entity_poly.pdbx_seq_one_letter_code
_entity_poly.pdbx_strand_id
1 'polypeptide(L)'
;MVEAMSKGFVAVIPPSMGPYLAPITGVLSMPLTFFMSNDAFYFGVLPILAEAASHYGIAPVEIARASIIGQPIHLLSPLVPSTYLLCGLAAVEMGDHQKFTLKWAFITCCVLMGSALIFGVFPFYNM
;
A
#
# COMPACT_ATOMS: atom_id res chain seq x y z
N MET A 1 -8.32 20.59 -5.34
CA MET A 1 -8.23 20.00 -3.97
C MET A 1 -7.21 18.87 -3.92
N VAL A 2 -7.32 17.84 -4.78
CA VAL A 2 -6.33 16.74 -4.90
C VAL A 2 -4.91 17.24 -5.15
N GLU A 3 -4.74 18.23 -6.02
CA GLU A 3 -3.43 18.85 -6.32
C GLU A 3 -2.77 19.53 -5.09
N ALA A 4 -3.57 20.11 -4.20
CA ALA A 4 -3.08 20.76 -2.97
C ALA A 4 -2.69 19.73 -1.90
N MET A 5 -3.44 18.64 -1.78
CA MET A 5 -3.07 17.50 -0.93
C MET A 5 -1.80 16.80 -1.45
N SER A 6 -1.67 16.69 -2.77
CA SER A 6 -0.46 16.19 -3.42
C SER A 6 0.75 17.06 -3.12
N LYS A 7 0.64 18.38 -3.30
CA LYS A 7 1.71 19.33 -2.94
C LYS A 7 2.07 19.26 -1.45
N GLY A 8 1.11 19.07 -0.55
CA GLY A 8 1.37 18.88 0.88
C GLY A 8 2.08 17.56 1.21
N PHE A 9 1.69 16.46 0.56
CA PHE A 9 2.32 15.16 0.75
C PHE A 9 3.75 15.14 0.16
N VAL A 10 3.94 15.73 -1.02
CA VAL A 10 5.25 15.93 -1.65
C VAL A 10 6.15 16.84 -0.80
N ALA A 11 5.60 17.89 -0.19
CA ALA A 11 6.37 18.80 0.68
C ALA A 11 6.89 18.13 1.96
N VAL A 12 6.28 17.02 2.40
CA VAL A 12 6.73 16.23 3.55
C VAL A 12 7.80 15.21 3.15
N ILE A 13 7.82 14.77 1.89
CA ILE A 13 8.81 13.80 1.41
C ILE A 13 10.13 14.52 1.12
N PRO A 14 11.23 14.17 1.82
CA PRO A 14 12.54 14.74 1.54
C PRO A 14 12.93 14.48 0.08
N PRO A 15 13.59 15.42 -0.63
CA PRO A 15 14.04 15.20 -2.00
C PRO A 15 14.89 13.94 -2.19
N SER A 16 15.63 13.52 -1.16
CA SER A 16 16.42 12.29 -1.13
C SER A 16 15.59 10.99 -1.16
N MET A 17 14.31 11.06 -0.81
CA MET A 17 13.39 9.91 -0.81
C MET A 17 12.57 9.79 -2.09
N GLY A 18 12.56 10.81 -2.94
CA GLY A 18 11.84 10.83 -4.22
C GLY A 18 12.16 9.64 -5.15
N PRO A 19 13.44 9.34 -5.39
CA PRO A 19 13.88 8.16 -6.13
C PRO A 19 13.39 6.80 -5.60
N TYR A 20 12.98 6.73 -4.34
CA TYR A 20 12.53 5.52 -3.64
C TYR A 20 11.00 5.45 -3.51
N LEU A 21 10.26 6.30 -4.22
CA LEU A 21 8.81 6.41 -4.04
C LEU A 21 8.04 5.11 -4.35
N ALA A 22 8.55 4.25 -5.24
CA ALA A 22 7.94 2.95 -5.49
C ALA A 22 8.01 2.02 -4.26
N PRO A 23 9.18 1.67 -3.69
CA PRO A 23 9.21 0.85 -2.47
C PRO A 23 8.56 1.54 -1.27
N ILE A 24 8.65 2.88 -1.15
CA ILE A 24 7.92 3.63 -0.12
C ILE A 24 6.41 3.43 -0.27
N THR A 25 5.87 3.52 -1.49
CA THR A 25 4.45 3.28 -1.77
C THR A 25 4.04 1.88 -1.33
N GLY A 26 4.86 0.86 -1.60
CA GLY A 26 4.57 -0.50 -1.18
C GLY A 26 4.54 -0.66 0.34
N VAL A 27 5.44 0.01 1.08
CA VAL A 27 5.41 0.02 2.55
C VAL A 27 4.19 0.78 3.08
N LEU A 28 3.92 1.98 2.55
CA LEU A 28 2.79 2.82 2.97
C LEU A 28 1.44 2.17 2.65
N SER A 29 1.36 1.35 1.60
CA SER A 29 0.13 0.64 1.26
C SER A 29 -0.34 -0.26 2.41
N MET A 30 0.57 -0.84 3.22
CA MET A 30 0.22 -1.74 4.33
C MET A 30 -0.67 -1.06 5.39
N PRO A 31 -0.25 0.04 6.07
CA PRO A 31 -1.10 0.72 7.03
C PRO A 31 -2.26 1.48 6.36
N LEU A 32 -2.03 2.11 5.20
CA LEU A 32 -3.06 2.95 4.57
C LEU A 32 -4.26 2.11 4.10
N THR A 33 -4.02 0.97 3.46
CA THR A 33 -5.12 0.09 3.04
C THR A 33 -5.76 -0.64 4.22
N PHE A 34 -5.11 -0.73 5.38
CA PHE A 34 -5.74 -1.27 6.60
C PHE A 34 -6.76 -0.28 7.20
N PHE A 35 -6.40 1.00 7.29
CA PHE A 35 -7.24 2.03 7.93
C PHE A 35 -8.18 2.76 6.97
N MET A 36 -8.00 2.63 5.66
CA MET A 36 -8.83 3.24 4.63
C MET A 36 -9.55 2.16 3.82
N SER A 37 -10.68 2.52 3.21
CA SER A 37 -11.28 1.65 2.19
C SER A 37 -10.36 1.55 0.97
N ASN A 38 -10.48 0.44 0.23
CA ASN A 38 -9.72 0.20 -0.98
C ASN A 38 -9.93 1.36 -1.99
N ASP A 39 -11.20 1.73 -2.22
CA ASP A 39 -11.57 2.84 -3.10
C ASP A 39 -10.94 4.18 -2.68
N ALA A 40 -10.94 4.49 -1.38
CA ALA A 40 -10.36 5.74 -0.89
C ALA A 40 -8.84 5.79 -1.11
N PHE A 41 -8.15 4.65 -0.97
CA PHE A 41 -6.73 4.56 -1.25
C PHE A 41 -6.44 4.67 -2.76
N TYR A 42 -7.11 3.89 -3.60
CA TYR A 42 -6.81 3.82 -5.04
C TYR A 42 -7.29 5.03 -5.84
N PHE A 43 -8.39 5.67 -5.45
CA PHE A 43 -8.91 6.86 -6.14
C PHE A 43 -8.49 8.17 -5.46
N GLY A 44 -8.12 8.14 -4.18
CA GLY A 44 -7.70 9.33 -3.44
C GLY A 44 -6.18 9.45 -3.33
N VAL A 45 -5.51 8.45 -2.73
CA VAL A 45 -4.11 8.53 -2.33
C VAL A 45 -3.15 8.12 -3.45
N LEU A 46 -3.44 7.02 -4.14
CA LEU A 46 -2.54 6.49 -5.16
C LEU A 46 -2.28 7.46 -6.32
N PRO A 47 -3.27 8.21 -6.85
CA PRO A 47 -3.02 9.20 -7.91
C PRO A 47 -2.09 10.32 -7.45
N ILE A 48 -2.18 10.71 -6.17
CA ILE A 48 -1.27 11.69 -5.56
C ILE A 48 0.17 11.16 -5.53
N LEU A 49 0.35 9.90 -5.10
CA LEU A 49 1.68 9.26 -5.07
C LEU A 49 2.25 9.07 -6.49
N ALA A 50 1.41 8.73 -7.47
CA ALA A 50 1.82 8.57 -8.85
C ALA A 50 2.27 9.89 -9.49
N GLU A 51 1.51 10.98 -9.24
CA GLU A 51 1.88 12.31 -9.71
C GLU A 51 3.21 12.75 -9.08
N ALA A 52 3.37 12.58 -7.77
CA ALA A 52 4.61 12.85 -7.05
C ALA A 52 5.81 12.08 -7.64
N ALA A 53 5.61 10.79 -7.92
CA ALA A 53 6.66 9.91 -8.43
C ALA A 53 7.05 10.22 -9.89
N SER A 54 6.12 10.77 -10.68
CA SER A 54 6.40 11.17 -12.06
C SER A 54 7.48 12.25 -12.15
N HIS A 55 7.58 13.14 -11.16
CA HIS A 55 8.65 14.13 -11.06
C HIS A 55 10.04 13.52 -10.87
N TYR A 56 10.11 12.27 -10.43
CA TYR A 56 11.34 11.49 -10.25
C TYR A 56 11.51 10.40 -11.32
N GLY A 57 10.78 10.50 -12.44
CA GLY A 57 10.89 9.58 -13.58
C GLY A 57 10.29 8.19 -13.36
N ILE A 58 9.58 7.96 -12.25
CA ILE A 58 8.93 6.69 -11.96
C ILE A 58 7.57 6.66 -12.66
N ALA A 59 7.31 5.61 -13.43
CA ALA A 59 6.07 5.51 -14.19
C ALA A 59 4.88 5.24 -13.25
N PRO A 60 3.68 5.81 -13.53
CA PRO A 60 2.47 5.55 -12.72
C PRO A 60 2.13 4.07 -12.54
N VAL A 61 2.44 3.23 -13.55
CA VAL A 61 2.24 1.77 -13.48
C VAL A 61 3.12 1.10 -12.43
N GLU A 62 4.32 1.63 -12.17
CA GLU A 62 5.25 1.10 -11.17
C GLU A 62 4.75 1.41 -9.76
N ILE A 63 4.20 2.61 -9.56
CA ILE A 63 3.52 3.01 -8.32
C ILE A 63 2.26 2.17 -8.10
N ALA A 64 1.47 1.92 -9.14
CA ALA A 64 0.31 1.04 -9.06
C ALA A 64 0.70 -0.39 -8.64
N ARG A 65 1.77 -0.95 -9.23
CA ARG A 65 2.29 -2.27 -8.85
C ARG A 65 2.87 -2.31 -7.43
N ALA A 66 3.54 -1.25 -6.99
CA ALA A 66 3.99 -1.17 -5.61
C ALA A 66 2.83 -1.13 -4.62
N SER A 67 1.74 -0.45 -4.97
CA SER A 67 0.58 -0.25 -4.08
C SER A 67 -0.18 -1.53 -3.71
N ILE A 68 -0.08 -2.60 -4.51
CA ILE A 68 -0.75 -3.86 -4.22
C ILE A 68 0.01 -4.73 -3.19
N ILE A 69 1.21 -4.34 -2.78
CA ILE A 69 2.00 -5.08 -1.79
C ILE A 69 1.26 -5.19 -0.44
N GLY A 70 0.49 -4.18 -0.04
CA GLY A 70 -0.24 -4.13 1.23
C GLY A 70 -1.53 -4.94 1.28
N GLN A 71 -1.98 -5.54 0.16
CA GLN A 71 -3.27 -6.25 0.07
C GLN A 71 -3.45 -7.39 1.08
N PRO A 72 -2.42 -8.20 1.44
CA PRO A 72 -2.57 -9.20 2.49
C PRO A 72 -2.97 -8.61 3.85
N ILE A 73 -2.46 -7.41 4.20
CA ILE A 73 -2.84 -6.70 5.43
C ILE A 73 -4.21 -6.04 5.25
N HIS A 74 -4.52 -5.48 4.08
CA HIS A 74 -5.83 -4.90 3.78
C HIS A 74 -6.99 -5.86 4.11
N LEU A 75 -6.86 -7.14 3.73
CA LEU A 75 -7.91 -8.14 3.97
C LEU A 75 -8.19 -8.40 5.46
N LEU A 76 -7.26 -8.06 6.35
CA LEU A 76 -7.46 -8.13 7.79
C LEU A 76 -8.20 -6.92 8.36
N SER A 77 -8.43 -5.87 7.57
CA SER A 77 -9.15 -4.69 8.01
C SER A 77 -10.59 -5.04 8.37
N PRO A 78 -11.12 -4.54 9.50
CA PRO A 78 -12.54 -4.68 9.81
C PRO A 78 -13.43 -3.89 8.83
N LEU A 79 -12.84 -3.02 8.01
CA LEU A 79 -13.52 -2.29 6.94
C LEU A 79 -13.82 -3.18 5.72
N VAL A 80 -13.27 -4.39 5.64
CA VAL A 80 -13.54 -5.36 4.58
C VAL A 80 -14.74 -6.22 4.98
N PRO A 81 -15.92 -6.01 4.37
CA PRO A 81 -17.15 -6.66 4.84
C PRO A 81 -17.14 -8.17 4.65
N SER A 82 -16.45 -8.67 3.61
CA SER A 82 -16.34 -10.09 3.32
C SER A 82 -15.58 -10.85 4.41
N THR A 83 -14.44 -10.32 4.88
CA THR A 83 -13.67 -10.93 5.97
C THR A 83 -14.47 -10.95 7.27
N TYR A 84 -15.14 -9.83 7.58
CA TYR A 84 -15.98 -9.72 8.77
C TYR A 84 -17.14 -10.73 8.75
N LEU A 85 -17.84 -10.85 7.61
CA LEU A 85 -18.92 -11.81 7.41
C LEU A 85 -18.41 -13.26 7.55
N LEU A 86 -17.27 -13.59 6.92
CA LEU A 86 -16.69 -14.92 6.96
C LEU A 86 -16.31 -15.35 8.39
N CYS A 87 -15.71 -14.45 9.17
CA CYS A 87 -15.40 -14.70 10.59
C CYS A 87 -16.67 -15.00 11.38
N GLY A 88 -17.74 -14.22 11.15
CA GLY A 88 -19.05 -14.46 11.76
C GLY A 88 -19.66 -15.83 11.40
N LEU A 89 -19.59 -16.22 10.12
CA LEU A 89 -20.07 -17.54 9.66
C LEU A 89 -19.23 -18.71 10.21
N ALA A 90 -17.94 -18.49 10.45
CA ALA A 90 -17.04 -19.46 11.04
C ALA A 90 -17.12 -19.51 12.58
N ALA A 91 -17.96 -18.68 13.21
CA ALA A 91 -18.02 -18.50 14.67
C ALA A 91 -16.64 -18.15 15.29
N VAL A 92 -15.85 -17.33 14.59
CA VAL A 92 -14.54 -16.86 15.02
C VAL A 92 -14.60 -15.35 15.29
N GLU A 93 -14.06 -14.92 16.42
CA GLU A 93 -13.90 -13.50 16.72
C GLU A 93 -12.91 -12.84 15.75
N MET A 94 -13.32 -11.73 15.14
CA MET A 94 -12.50 -11.00 14.15
C MET A 94 -11.15 -10.58 14.74
N GLY A 95 -11.13 -10.16 16.00
CA GLY A 95 -9.90 -9.76 16.69
C GLY A 95 -8.90 -10.91 16.84
N ASP A 96 -9.38 -12.13 17.04
CA ASP A 96 -8.50 -13.31 17.16
C ASP A 96 -7.97 -13.75 15.81
N HIS A 97 -8.82 -13.70 14.76
CA HIS A 97 -8.38 -13.90 13.38
C HIS A 97 -7.29 -12.88 12.97
N GLN A 98 -7.48 -11.60 13.30
CA GLN A 98 -6.50 -10.54 13.06
C GLN A 98 -5.19 -10.80 13.79
N LYS A 99 -5.21 -11.07 15.10
CA LYS A 99 -4.00 -11.32 15.89
C LYS A 99 -3.20 -12.51 15.36
N PHE A 100 -3.88 -13.60 15.00
CA PHE A 100 -3.26 -14.79 14.44
C PHE A 100 -2.63 -14.50 13.07
N THR A 101 -3.38 -13.85 12.18
CA THR A 101 -3.01 -13.71 10.77
C THR A 101 -2.06 -12.55 10.50
N LEU A 102 -2.03 -11.51 11.35
CA LEU A 102 -1.23 -10.29 11.11
C LEU A 102 0.25 -10.58 10.87
N LYS A 103 0.84 -11.49 11.67
CA LYS A 103 2.24 -11.91 11.49
C LYS A 103 2.46 -12.51 10.09
N TRP A 104 1.55 -13.37 9.65
CA TRP A 104 1.65 -14.05 8.36
C TRP A 104 1.36 -13.12 7.18
N ALA A 105 0.41 -12.19 7.34
CA ALA A 105 0.13 -11.15 6.36
C ALA A 105 1.34 -10.24 6.18
N PHE A 106 1.98 -9.80 7.27
CA PHE A 106 3.19 -8.99 7.21
C PHE A 106 4.35 -9.72 6.51
N ILE A 107 4.60 -10.99 6.87
CA ILE A 107 5.62 -11.81 6.20
C ILE A 107 5.32 -11.92 4.70
N THR A 108 4.06 -12.17 4.34
CA THR A 108 3.63 -12.23 2.93
C THR A 108 3.90 -10.92 2.21
N CYS A 109 3.58 -9.77 2.81
CA CYS A 109 3.90 -8.47 2.25
C CYS A 109 5.40 -8.28 2.04
N CYS A 110 6.24 -8.71 2.98
CA CYS A 110 7.70 -8.65 2.84
C CYS A 110 8.21 -9.55 1.70
N VAL A 111 7.66 -10.76 1.57
CA VAL A 111 8.00 -11.68 0.45
C VAL A 111 7.58 -11.10 -0.88
N LEU A 112 6.37 -10.53 -0.97
CA LEU A 112 5.89 -9.84 -2.17
C LEU A 112 6.79 -8.65 -2.51
N MET A 113 7.14 -7.82 -1.53
CA MET A 113 8.04 -6.68 -1.73
C MET A 113 9.40 -7.14 -2.26
N GLY A 114 10.02 -8.13 -1.60
CA GLY A 114 11.31 -8.67 -2.01
C GLY A 114 11.27 -9.27 -3.42
N SER A 115 10.24 -10.07 -3.72
CA SER A 115 10.08 -10.66 -5.05
C SER A 115 9.87 -9.61 -6.14
N ALA A 116 9.03 -8.59 -5.89
CA ALA A 116 8.77 -7.51 -6.83
C ALA A 116 10.04 -6.72 -7.15
N LEU A 117 10.90 -6.47 -6.16
CA LEU A 117 12.19 -5.81 -6.36
C LEU A 117 13.19 -6.70 -7.12
N ILE A 118 13.26 -8.00 -6.79
CA ILE A 118 14.15 -8.95 -7.48
C ILE A 118 13.78 -9.11 -8.95
N PHE A 119 12.48 -9.19 -9.26
CA PHE A 119 11.98 -9.33 -10.63
C PHE A 119 11.86 -8.00 -11.38
N GLY A 120 12.18 -6.86 -10.76
CA GLY A 120 12.10 -5.54 -11.38
C GLY A 120 10.67 -5.12 -11.75
N VAL A 121 9.67 -5.55 -10.99
CA VAL A 121 8.25 -5.19 -11.19
C VAL A 121 8.04 -3.68 -11.04
N PHE A 122 8.80 -3.06 -10.12
CA PHE A 122 8.98 -1.63 -9.93
C PHE A 122 10.41 -1.34 -9.43
N PRO A 123 10.97 -0.15 -9.67
CA PRO A 123 12.36 0.16 -9.36
C PRO A 123 12.57 0.30 -7.84
N PHE A 124 13.71 -0.17 -7.35
CA PHE A 124 14.17 0.15 -6.00
C PHE A 124 14.57 1.63 -5.88
N TYR A 125 15.27 2.13 -6.90
CA TYR A 125 15.79 3.49 -7.00
C TYR A 125 15.66 3.95 -8.45
N ASN A 126 15.20 5.18 -8.67
CA ASN A 126 15.14 5.80 -9.98
C ASN A 126 15.91 7.13 -9.99
N MET A 127 16.83 7.27 -10.95
CA MET A 127 17.87 8.31 -10.99
C MET A 127 17.43 9.53 -11.79
#